data_AF-A0A383CHE1-F1
#
_entry.id   AF-A0A383CHE1-F1
#
_cell.length_a   1.000
_cell.length_b   1.000
_cell.length_c   1.000
_cell.angle_alpha   90.00
_cell.angle_beta   90.00
_cell.angle_gamma   90.00
#
_symmetry.space_group_name_H-M   'P 1'
#
loop_
_entity.id
_entity.type
_entity.pdbx_description
1 polymer ?
#
loop_
_entity_poly.entity_id
_entity_poly.type
_entity_poly.pdbx_seq_one_letter_code
_entity_poly.pdbx_strand_id
1 'polypeptide(L)'
;PGASPADGPIYKATTAEATIISSSEAHASYPVAKAFDGDLSTTDVNNRWLPFQSALPNVYLIWQFTSPFQVTEYKLMGQHLSPELRSPKNFMLQGSDDNSSWTTLDTENNQTGWTANEIRSYVVDNPGTYSYYKLLISAAEGTETYLGFREIELWGVNGETFPADSRYTFELTPNADPATINLSIEAGAATGADGNSTVASSAVIQYEYPLTRVDDLTLWYQFNEINSTIAVDSAGSTSGT
;
A
#
# COMPACT_ATOMS: atom_id res chain seq x y z
N PRO A 1 8.95 -23.87 -11.51
CA PRO A 1 7.70 -23.14 -11.20
C PRO A 1 8.04 -21.91 -10.36
N GLY A 2 8.42 -20.84 -11.04
CA GLY A 2 8.92 -19.61 -10.42
C GLY A 2 7.76 -18.69 -10.07
N ALA A 3 7.65 -18.32 -8.79
CA ALA A 3 6.85 -17.18 -8.40
C ALA A 3 7.48 -15.92 -8.98
N SER A 4 6.70 -15.13 -9.72
CA SER A 4 7.09 -13.77 -10.11
C SER A 4 7.02 -12.90 -8.86
N PRO A 5 8.05 -12.12 -8.51
CA PRO A 5 7.98 -11.23 -7.36
C PRO A 5 7.09 -10.04 -7.71
N ALA A 6 6.04 -9.83 -6.91
CA ALA A 6 5.20 -8.64 -6.94
C ALA A 6 5.96 -7.54 -6.18
N ASP A 7 6.56 -6.62 -6.93
CA ASP A 7 7.68 -5.81 -6.45
C ASP A 7 7.29 -4.34 -6.18
N GLY A 8 6.78 -4.20 -4.95
CA GLY A 8 6.59 -3.05 -4.06
C GLY A 8 6.09 -3.63 -2.72
N PRO A 9 6.34 -3.02 -1.54
CA PRO A 9 5.83 -3.62 -0.29
C PRO A 9 4.31 -3.65 -0.36
N ILE A 10 3.71 -4.85 -0.34
CA ILE A 10 2.26 -5.01 -0.28
C ILE A 10 1.75 -4.29 0.97
N TYR A 11 0.80 -3.38 0.79
CA TYR A 11 0.26 -2.59 1.88
C TYR A 11 -1.26 -2.46 1.78
N LYS A 12 -1.90 -2.18 2.92
CA LYS A 12 -3.33 -1.91 3.02
C LYS A 12 -3.63 -0.53 2.44
N ALA A 13 -4.49 -0.48 1.43
CA ALA A 13 -5.03 0.77 0.91
C ALA A 13 -5.77 1.56 2.01
N THR A 14 -5.50 2.86 2.09
CA THR A 14 -6.08 3.75 3.09
C THR A 14 -7.30 4.50 2.56
N THR A 15 -8.07 5.13 3.45
CA THR A 15 -9.17 6.04 3.09
C THR A 15 -8.72 7.33 2.39
N ALA A 16 -7.42 7.64 2.43
CA ALA A 16 -6.84 8.74 1.67
C ALA A 16 -6.55 8.34 0.20
N GLU A 17 -6.31 7.05 -0.05
CA GLU A 17 -6.01 6.52 -1.38
C GLU A 17 -7.27 6.02 -2.09
N ALA A 18 -8.23 5.47 -1.36
CA ALA A 18 -9.46 4.93 -1.91
C ALA A 18 -10.69 5.45 -1.16
N THR A 19 -11.73 5.81 -1.92
CA THR A 19 -13.02 6.24 -1.37
C THR A 19 -14.16 5.41 -1.94
N ILE A 20 -15.16 5.09 -1.12
CA ILE A 20 -16.37 4.42 -1.60
C ILE A 20 -17.27 5.44 -2.30
N ILE A 21 -17.46 5.28 -3.61
CA ILE A 21 -18.24 6.22 -4.43
C ILE A 21 -19.67 5.75 -4.71
N SER A 22 -19.94 4.47 -4.52
CA SER A 22 -21.26 3.88 -4.75
C SER A 22 -21.39 2.57 -3.97
N SER A 23 -22.60 2.26 -3.51
CA SER A 23 -22.89 1.00 -2.84
C SER A 23 -24.38 0.68 -2.90
N SER A 24 -24.73 -0.56 -2.63
CA SER A 24 -26.11 -0.95 -2.36
C SER A 24 -26.66 -0.25 -1.13
N GLU A 25 -27.99 -0.10 -1.11
CA GLU A 25 -28.70 0.42 0.06
C GLU A 25 -28.45 -0.45 1.30
N ALA A 26 -28.37 0.21 2.44
CA ALA A 26 -28.07 -0.42 3.72
C ALA A 26 -28.92 0.18 4.83
N HIS A 27 -28.93 -0.49 5.97
CA HIS A 27 -29.56 0.03 7.17
C HIS A 27 -28.97 1.38 7.56
N ALA A 28 -29.81 2.38 7.85
CA ALA A 28 -29.39 3.77 8.05
C ALA A 28 -28.34 3.95 9.18
N SER A 29 -28.43 3.15 10.25
CA SER A 29 -27.46 3.19 11.36
C SER A 29 -26.17 2.39 11.11
N TYR A 30 -26.11 1.62 10.02
CA TYR A 30 -25.00 0.73 9.67
C TYR A 30 -24.58 0.96 8.20
N PRO A 31 -24.16 2.19 7.86
CA PRO A 31 -23.91 2.62 6.49
C PRO A 31 -22.60 2.04 5.93
N VAL A 32 -22.41 2.17 4.61
CA VAL A 32 -21.23 1.64 3.90
C VAL A 32 -19.91 2.25 4.36
N ALA A 33 -19.92 3.45 4.94
CA ALA A 33 -18.72 4.06 5.52
C ALA A 33 -18.04 3.15 6.57
N LYS A 34 -18.79 2.25 7.19
CA LYS A 34 -18.29 1.26 8.16
C LYS A 34 -17.61 0.06 7.53
N ALA A 35 -17.63 -0.10 6.21
CA ALA A 35 -16.98 -1.22 5.54
C ALA A 35 -15.53 -0.93 5.16
N PHE A 36 -15.06 0.31 5.30
CA PHE A 36 -13.72 0.75 4.88
C PHE A 36 -13.29 1.96 5.71
N ASP A 37 -13.41 1.89 7.04
CA ASP A 37 -12.98 2.97 7.93
C ASP A 37 -11.72 2.63 8.74
N GLY A 38 -11.20 1.41 8.59
CA GLY A 38 -10.01 0.96 9.31
C GLY A 38 -10.29 0.46 10.72
N ASP A 39 -11.56 0.45 11.17
CA ASP A 39 -11.92 0.06 12.52
C ASP A 39 -12.24 -1.45 12.61
N LEU A 40 -11.31 -2.22 13.18
CA LEU A 40 -11.47 -3.66 13.43
C LEU A 40 -12.11 -3.97 14.80
N SER A 41 -12.68 -2.98 15.50
CA SER A 41 -13.26 -3.14 16.84
C SER A 41 -14.36 -4.19 16.85
N THR A 42 -14.15 -5.24 17.65
CA THR A 42 -15.15 -6.29 17.88
C THR A 42 -16.12 -5.91 18.99
N THR A 43 -15.77 -4.92 19.82
CA THR A 43 -16.57 -4.45 20.96
C THR A 43 -17.56 -3.36 20.59
N ASP A 44 -17.27 -2.54 19.57
CA ASP A 44 -18.27 -1.63 19.03
C ASP A 44 -19.24 -2.43 18.17
N VAL A 45 -20.42 -2.71 18.73
CA VAL A 45 -21.49 -3.40 18.01
C VAL A 45 -22.09 -2.54 16.90
N ASN A 46 -21.82 -1.24 16.84
CA ASN A 46 -22.32 -0.38 15.77
C ASN A 46 -21.35 -0.21 14.61
N ASN A 47 -20.10 -0.67 14.76
CA ASN A 47 -19.11 -0.60 13.69
C ASN A 47 -19.30 -1.71 12.64
N ARG A 48 -20.36 -1.57 11.83
CA ARG A 48 -20.79 -2.56 10.83
C ARG A 48 -21.47 -1.88 9.65
N TRP A 49 -21.32 -2.46 8.47
CA TRP A 49 -22.15 -2.19 7.29
C TRP A 49 -23.16 -3.32 7.11
N LEU A 50 -24.46 -2.97 7.04
CA LEU A 50 -25.56 -3.92 6.87
C LEU A 50 -26.37 -3.65 5.59
N PRO A 51 -25.87 -4.06 4.40
CA PRO A 51 -26.63 -3.95 3.17
C PRO A 51 -27.79 -4.94 3.12
N PHE A 52 -28.87 -4.58 2.44
CA PHE A 52 -30.07 -5.43 2.36
C PHE A 52 -29.86 -6.66 1.47
N GLN A 53 -30.22 -7.85 1.97
CA GLN A 53 -30.20 -9.08 1.16
C GLN A 53 -31.20 -9.04 0.00
N SER A 54 -32.24 -8.21 0.08
CA SER A 54 -33.21 -8.04 -1.01
C SER A 54 -32.60 -7.52 -2.31
N ALA A 55 -31.40 -6.94 -2.25
CA ALA A 55 -30.64 -6.51 -3.43
C ALA A 55 -29.77 -7.63 -4.05
N LEU A 56 -29.65 -8.80 -3.40
CA LEU A 56 -28.96 -9.96 -3.99
C LEU A 56 -29.64 -10.36 -5.32
N PRO A 57 -28.87 -10.77 -6.35
CA PRO A 57 -27.44 -11.05 -6.37
C PRO A 57 -26.56 -9.82 -6.67
N ASN A 58 -27.07 -8.61 -6.47
CA ASN A 58 -26.41 -7.35 -6.80
C ASN A 58 -26.19 -6.48 -5.56
N VAL A 59 -25.70 -7.08 -4.47
CA VAL A 59 -25.18 -6.32 -3.34
C VAL A 59 -23.74 -5.94 -3.65
N TYR A 60 -23.39 -4.66 -3.61
CA TYR A 60 -22.07 -4.20 -4.00
C TYR A 60 -21.61 -2.96 -3.24
N LEU A 61 -20.31 -2.70 -3.34
CA LEU A 61 -19.69 -1.40 -3.12
C LEU A 61 -18.58 -1.17 -4.14
N ILE A 62 -18.34 0.09 -4.48
CA ILE A 62 -17.34 0.53 -5.45
C ILE A 62 -16.39 1.50 -4.79
N TRP A 63 -15.10 1.18 -4.83
CA TRP A 63 -14.02 2.10 -4.49
C TRP A 63 -13.52 2.80 -5.75
N GLN A 64 -13.22 4.09 -5.61
CA GLN A 64 -12.40 4.85 -6.53
C GLN A 64 -11.08 5.16 -5.84
N PHE A 65 -9.98 4.80 -6.50
CA PHE A 65 -8.64 5.17 -6.07
C PHE A 65 -8.22 6.53 -6.66
N THR A 66 -7.39 7.27 -5.92
CA THR A 66 -6.82 8.56 -6.36
C THR A 66 -5.71 8.39 -7.40
N SER A 67 -4.99 7.27 -7.35
CA SER A 67 -4.05 6.78 -8.35
C SER A 67 -4.36 5.31 -8.66
N PRO A 68 -4.10 4.80 -9.88
CA PRO A 68 -4.29 3.38 -10.18
C PRO A 68 -3.54 2.48 -9.19
N PHE A 69 -4.26 1.52 -8.63
CA PHE A 69 -3.74 0.60 -7.63
C PHE A 69 -3.87 -0.82 -8.16
N GLN A 70 -2.98 -1.73 -7.76
CA GLN A 70 -3.07 -3.15 -8.08
C GLN A 70 -3.40 -3.92 -6.80
N VAL A 71 -4.68 -4.25 -6.60
CA VAL A 71 -5.11 -5.13 -5.52
C VAL A 71 -4.67 -6.56 -5.79
N THR A 72 -3.88 -7.12 -4.87
CA THR A 72 -3.35 -8.49 -4.92
C THR A 72 -3.96 -9.41 -3.85
N GLU A 73 -4.49 -8.84 -2.78
CA GLU A 73 -5.22 -9.55 -1.72
C GLU A 73 -6.36 -8.64 -1.24
N TYR A 74 -7.47 -9.23 -0.82
CA TYR A 74 -8.50 -8.52 -0.06
C TYR A 74 -8.93 -9.34 1.14
N LYS A 75 -9.37 -8.64 2.19
CA LYS A 75 -9.81 -9.26 3.44
C LYS A 75 -11.23 -8.84 3.74
N LEU A 76 -12.05 -9.80 4.15
CA LEU A 76 -13.43 -9.56 4.58
C LEU A 76 -13.54 -9.91 6.05
N MET A 77 -13.89 -8.92 6.87
CA MET A 77 -14.27 -9.14 8.26
C MET A 77 -15.80 -9.25 8.36
N GLY A 78 -16.27 -10.43 8.73
CA GLY A 78 -17.68 -10.68 9.01
C GLY A 78 -18.15 -9.98 10.28
N GLN A 79 -19.47 -9.81 10.44
CA GLN A 79 -20.03 -9.31 11.69
C GLN A 79 -20.20 -10.40 12.77
N HIS A 80 -20.56 -9.99 13.99
CA HIS A 80 -20.80 -10.93 15.10
C HIS A 80 -22.18 -11.59 15.07
N LEU A 81 -23.21 -10.92 14.53
CA LEU A 81 -24.60 -11.34 14.68
C LEU A 81 -25.04 -12.21 13.50
N SER A 82 -25.48 -13.44 13.80
CA SER A 82 -25.95 -14.43 12.82
C SER A 82 -25.02 -14.58 11.60
N PRO A 83 -23.72 -14.80 11.80
CA PRO A 83 -22.77 -14.95 10.69
C PRO A 83 -23.18 -16.07 9.73
N GLU A 84 -23.82 -17.14 10.22
CA GLU A 84 -24.35 -18.25 9.42
C GLU A 84 -25.49 -17.86 8.47
N LEU A 85 -26.10 -16.70 8.65
CA LEU A 85 -27.16 -16.17 7.77
C LEU A 85 -26.73 -14.94 6.99
N ARG A 86 -25.85 -14.12 7.58
CA ARG A 86 -25.55 -12.76 7.07
C ARG A 86 -24.18 -12.61 6.44
N SER A 87 -23.35 -13.66 6.43
CA SER A 87 -22.03 -13.60 5.79
C SER A 87 -22.12 -13.82 4.28
N PRO A 88 -21.19 -13.25 3.49
CA PRO A 88 -21.16 -13.45 2.06
C PRO A 88 -20.78 -14.91 1.72
N LYS A 89 -21.51 -15.52 0.80
CA LYS A 89 -21.28 -16.90 0.33
C LYS A 89 -20.61 -16.96 -1.03
N ASN A 90 -21.10 -16.14 -1.96
CA ASN A 90 -20.56 -16.03 -3.31
C ASN A 90 -20.33 -14.55 -3.61
N PHE A 91 -19.14 -14.22 -4.12
CA PHE A 91 -18.77 -12.86 -4.46
C PHE A 91 -17.64 -12.84 -5.48
N MET A 92 -17.46 -11.67 -6.10
CA MET A 92 -16.38 -11.41 -7.03
C MET A 92 -15.73 -10.08 -6.69
N LEU A 93 -14.41 -10.02 -6.84
CA LEU A 93 -13.69 -8.76 -6.95
C LEU A 93 -13.54 -8.41 -8.44
N GLN A 94 -13.88 -7.18 -8.79
CA GLN A 94 -13.79 -6.67 -10.15
C GLN A 94 -12.98 -5.37 -10.20
N GLY A 95 -12.25 -5.16 -11.28
CA GLY A 95 -11.51 -3.93 -11.58
C GLY A 95 -12.09 -3.20 -12.79
N SER A 96 -11.95 -1.88 -12.83
CA SER A 96 -12.38 -1.04 -13.95
C SER A 96 -11.53 0.24 -14.04
N ASP A 97 -11.32 0.74 -15.24
CA ASP A 97 -10.69 2.05 -15.49
C ASP A 97 -11.70 3.17 -15.71
N ASP A 98 -12.96 2.82 -15.97
CA ASP A 98 -14.00 3.77 -16.41
C ASP A 98 -15.29 3.73 -15.56
N ASN A 99 -15.31 2.89 -14.50
CA ASN A 99 -16.45 2.65 -13.61
C ASN A 99 -17.71 2.10 -14.32
N SER A 100 -17.58 1.58 -15.54
CA SER A 100 -18.71 1.09 -16.36
C SER A 100 -18.45 -0.30 -16.96
N SER A 101 -17.24 -0.54 -17.45
CA SER A 101 -16.75 -1.81 -17.98
C SER A 101 -15.94 -2.50 -16.89
N TRP A 102 -16.37 -3.68 -16.47
CA TRP A 102 -15.79 -4.38 -15.32
C TRP A 102 -15.11 -5.68 -15.73
N THR A 103 -13.85 -5.85 -15.34
CA THR A 103 -13.09 -7.10 -15.47
C THR A 103 -13.15 -7.85 -14.15
N THR A 104 -13.58 -9.11 -14.17
CA THR A 104 -13.51 -9.98 -12.98
C THR A 104 -12.06 -10.37 -12.71
N LEU A 105 -11.58 -10.07 -11.52
CA LEU A 105 -10.21 -10.36 -11.08
C LEU A 105 -10.14 -11.61 -10.21
N ASP A 106 -11.18 -11.81 -9.41
CA ASP A 106 -11.31 -12.95 -8.52
C ASP A 106 -12.77 -13.38 -8.36
N THR A 107 -13.00 -14.66 -8.07
CA THR A 107 -14.34 -15.25 -7.91
C THR A 107 -14.36 -16.30 -6.82
N GLU A 108 -15.06 -15.98 -5.74
CA GLU A 108 -15.18 -16.83 -4.57
C GLU A 108 -16.59 -17.43 -4.47
N ASN A 109 -16.65 -18.74 -4.26
CA ASN A 109 -17.90 -19.50 -4.21
C ASN A 109 -17.95 -20.40 -2.99
N ASN A 110 -19.16 -20.58 -2.44
CA ASN A 110 -19.43 -21.47 -1.31
C ASN A 110 -18.57 -21.15 -0.07
N GLN A 111 -18.31 -19.86 0.16
CA GLN A 111 -17.67 -19.39 1.38
C GLN A 111 -18.67 -19.49 2.55
N THR A 112 -18.71 -20.66 3.19
CA THR A 112 -19.64 -20.98 4.30
C THR A 112 -18.91 -21.15 5.63
N GLY A 113 -19.67 -21.40 6.70
CA GLY A 113 -19.14 -21.70 8.03
C GLY A 113 -18.51 -20.48 8.70
N TRP A 114 -19.00 -19.29 8.39
CA TRP A 114 -18.48 -18.06 9.00
C TRP A 114 -18.75 -18.02 10.49
N THR A 115 -17.75 -17.56 11.23
CA THR A 115 -17.84 -17.34 12.68
C THR A 115 -17.87 -15.85 13.01
N ALA A 116 -18.33 -15.52 14.22
CA ALA A 116 -18.52 -14.14 14.64
C ALA A 116 -17.21 -13.35 14.60
N ASN A 117 -17.20 -12.22 13.89
CA ASN A 117 -16.04 -11.33 13.72
C ASN A 117 -14.83 -11.97 12.99
N GLU A 118 -15.03 -13.06 12.26
CA GLU A 118 -13.96 -13.72 11.51
C GLU A 118 -13.43 -12.82 10.39
N ILE A 119 -12.10 -12.80 10.22
CA ILE A 119 -11.44 -12.20 9.07
C ILE A 119 -11.03 -13.35 8.15
N ARG A 120 -11.44 -13.28 6.88
CA ARG A 120 -10.95 -14.16 5.82
C ARG A 120 -10.16 -13.35 4.80
N SER A 121 -9.01 -13.89 4.41
CA SER A 121 -8.12 -13.37 3.38
C SER A 121 -8.34 -14.11 2.07
N TYR A 122 -8.34 -13.38 0.96
CA TYR A 122 -8.51 -13.90 -0.39
C TYR A 122 -7.41 -13.31 -1.27
N VAL A 123 -6.60 -14.19 -1.86
CA VAL A 123 -5.58 -13.80 -2.84
C VAL A 123 -6.30 -13.60 -4.18
N VAL A 124 -6.05 -12.49 -4.85
CA VAL A 124 -6.69 -12.20 -6.14
C VAL A 124 -6.09 -13.11 -7.21
N ASP A 125 -6.93 -13.90 -7.88
CA ASP A 125 -6.50 -14.86 -8.92
C ASP A 125 -5.80 -14.18 -10.11
N ASN A 126 -6.38 -13.09 -10.62
CA ASN A 126 -5.88 -12.35 -11.79
C ASN A 126 -5.73 -10.87 -11.42
N PRO A 127 -4.71 -10.50 -10.62
CA PRO A 127 -4.53 -9.13 -10.20
C PRO A 127 -4.23 -8.24 -11.42
N GLY A 128 -4.75 -7.03 -11.39
CA GLY A 128 -4.50 -6.01 -12.39
C GLY A 128 -4.61 -4.63 -11.76
N THR A 129 -4.02 -3.64 -12.43
CA THR A 129 -3.99 -2.26 -11.97
C THR A 129 -5.22 -1.52 -12.48
N TYR A 130 -6.03 -0.95 -11.59
CA TYR A 130 -7.26 -0.26 -11.94
C TYR A 130 -7.48 0.99 -11.10
N SER A 131 -8.27 1.93 -11.65
CA SER A 131 -8.72 3.13 -10.92
C SER A 131 -9.96 2.85 -10.05
N TYR A 132 -10.74 1.82 -10.38
CA TYR A 132 -11.95 1.45 -9.67
C TYR A 132 -11.94 -0.03 -9.33
N TYR A 133 -12.43 -0.34 -8.13
CA TYR A 133 -12.66 -1.71 -7.69
C TYR A 133 -14.08 -1.88 -7.21
N LYS A 134 -14.68 -3.03 -7.50
CA LYS A 134 -16.03 -3.40 -7.04
C LYS A 134 -15.97 -4.76 -6.38
N LEU A 135 -16.49 -4.85 -5.17
CA LEU A 135 -16.86 -6.14 -4.58
C LEU A 135 -18.35 -6.36 -4.86
N LEU A 136 -18.66 -7.41 -5.60
CA LEU A 136 -20.02 -7.81 -5.96
C LEU A 136 -20.39 -9.10 -5.25
N ILE A 137 -21.36 -9.05 -4.35
CA ILE A 137 -21.86 -10.18 -3.58
C ILE A 137 -23.13 -10.70 -4.25
N SER A 138 -23.08 -11.96 -4.65
CA SER A 138 -24.16 -12.63 -5.38
C SER A 138 -24.97 -13.62 -4.53
N ALA A 139 -24.46 -14.02 -3.36
CA ALA A 139 -25.22 -14.82 -2.40
C ALA A 139 -24.76 -14.57 -0.95
N ALA A 140 -25.71 -14.69 -0.01
CA ALA A 140 -25.45 -14.83 1.42
C ALA A 140 -25.44 -16.32 1.82
N GLU A 141 -24.87 -16.63 2.99
CA GLU A 141 -24.82 -18.01 3.50
C GLU A 141 -26.22 -18.55 3.82
N GLY A 142 -27.10 -17.70 4.38
CA GLY A 142 -28.48 -18.03 4.68
C GLY A 142 -29.44 -16.88 4.33
N THR A 143 -30.72 -17.07 4.65
CA THR A 143 -31.77 -16.08 4.38
C THR A 143 -31.99 -15.20 5.61
N GLU A 144 -31.85 -13.90 5.43
CA GLU A 144 -32.12 -12.87 6.42
C GLU A 144 -32.51 -11.54 5.73
N THR A 145 -32.64 -10.46 6.49
CA THR A 145 -32.84 -9.10 5.98
C THR A 145 -31.52 -8.48 5.50
N TYR A 146 -30.41 -8.77 6.18
CA TYR A 146 -29.12 -8.10 5.95
C TYR A 146 -27.98 -9.07 5.65
N LEU A 147 -27.03 -8.63 4.83
CA LEU A 147 -25.64 -9.11 4.95
C LEU A 147 -24.94 -8.29 6.05
N GLY A 148 -23.76 -8.71 6.49
CA GLY A 148 -23.01 -7.89 7.44
C GLY A 148 -21.51 -8.03 7.38
N PHE A 149 -20.87 -6.86 7.29
CA PHE A 149 -19.44 -6.68 7.25
C PHE A 149 -19.03 -5.72 8.36
N ARG A 150 -17.85 -5.92 8.92
CA ARG A 150 -17.21 -4.96 9.85
C ARG A 150 -16.14 -4.13 9.19
N GLU A 151 -15.40 -4.74 8.28
CA GLU A 151 -14.32 -4.10 7.55
C GLU A 151 -14.08 -4.93 6.29
N ILE A 152 -13.71 -4.24 5.22
CA ILE A 152 -13.19 -4.80 4.00
C ILE A 152 -11.85 -4.13 3.77
N GLU A 153 -10.80 -4.90 3.53
CA GLU A 153 -9.48 -4.35 3.27
C GLU A 153 -9.05 -4.71 1.85
N LEU A 154 -8.45 -3.75 1.15
CA LEU A 154 -7.78 -3.96 -0.13
C LEU A 154 -6.28 -3.86 0.11
N TRP A 155 -5.52 -4.88 -0.28
CA TRP A 155 -4.08 -4.97 -0.11
C TRP A 155 -3.41 -5.12 -1.45
N GLY A 156 -2.32 -4.41 -1.66
CA GLY A 156 -1.67 -4.38 -2.96
C GLY A 156 -0.52 -3.39 -3.05
N VAL A 157 -0.23 -2.99 -4.28
CA VAL A 157 0.84 -2.06 -4.61
C VAL A 157 0.30 -0.91 -5.46
N ASN A 158 0.91 0.26 -5.32
CA ASN A 158 0.64 1.37 -6.24
C ASN A 158 1.03 0.96 -7.66
N GLY A 159 0.13 1.19 -8.61
CA GLY A 159 0.33 0.89 -10.02
C GLY A 159 1.07 1.99 -10.78
N GLU A 160 1.85 2.81 -10.09
CA GLU A 160 2.56 3.94 -10.70
C GLU A 160 3.56 3.43 -11.73
N THR A 161 3.26 3.68 -13.00
CA THR A 161 4.16 3.37 -14.10
C THR A 161 5.12 4.54 -14.30
N PHE A 162 6.41 4.30 -14.12
CA PHE A 162 7.45 5.27 -14.49
C PHE A 162 7.69 5.21 -16.00
N PRO A 163 7.35 6.25 -16.79
CA PRO A 163 7.58 6.21 -18.23
C PRO A 163 9.07 6.09 -18.54
N ALA A 164 9.40 5.41 -19.64
CA ALA A 164 10.78 5.30 -20.09
C ALA A 164 11.44 6.68 -20.24
N ASP A 165 12.72 6.76 -19.89
CA ASP A 165 13.54 7.98 -19.96
C ASP A 165 13.06 9.17 -19.07
N SER A 166 12.21 8.90 -18.07
CA SER A 166 11.77 9.92 -17.11
C SER A 166 12.88 10.31 -16.15
N ARG A 167 12.95 11.61 -15.80
CA ARG A 167 13.80 12.13 -14.73
C ARG A 167 12.93 12.73 -13.64
N TYR A 168 13.10 12.25 -12.42
CA TYR A 168 12.41 12.75 -11.24
C TYR A 168 13.40 13.53 -10.37
N THR A 169 12.98 14.69 -9.88
CA THR A 169 13.77 15.56 -9.01
C THR A 169 13.07 15.67 -7.66
N PHE A 170 13.81 15.42 -6.58
CA PHE A 170 13.32 15.53 -5.21
C PHE A 170 14.13 16.61 -4.49
N GLU A 171 13.44 17.56 -3.87
CA GLU A 171 14.06 18.57 -3.01
C GLU A 171 14.08 18.06 -1.57
N LEU A 172 15.28 17.91 -1.00
CA LEU A 172 15.48 17.42 0.36
C LEU A 172 16.16 18.51 1.18
N THR A 173 15.52 18.94 2.27
CA THR A 173 16.04 19.97 3.17
C THR A 173 16.30 19.36 4.54
N PRO A 174 17.56 19.01 4.88
CA PRO A 174 17.90 18.55 6.22
C PRO A 174 17.62 19.62 7.27
N ASN A 175 17.15 19.22 8.45
CA ASN A 175 16.87 20.11 9.58
C ASN A 175 17.87 19.95 10.75
N ALA A 176 18.92 19.16 10.57
CA ALA A 176 19.95 18.85 11.56
C ALA A 176 21.34 18.74 10.90
N ASP A 177 22.38 18.89 11.71
CA ASP A 177 23.77 19.08 11.27
C ASP A 177 24.75 18.22 12.10
N PRO A 178 25.66 17.44 11.49
CA PRO A 178 25.80 17.19 10.05
C PRO A 178 24.62 16.38 9.49
N ALA A 179 24.25 16.68 8.23
CA ALA A 179 23.17 15.99 7.55
C ALA A 179 23.72 14.85 6.68
N THR A 180 23.34 13.62 7.01
CA THR A 180 23.48 12.47 6.11
C THR A 180 22.13 12.17 5.49
N ILE A 181 22.05 12.20 4.16
CA ILE A 181 20.89 11.76 3.40
C ILE A 181 21.21 10.36 2.86
N ASN A 182 20.48 9.36 3.34
CA ASN A 182 20.51 8.02 2.80
C ASN A 182 19.34 7.86 1.81
N LEU A 183 19.66 7.64 0.54
CA LEU A 183 18.68 7.28 -0.48
C LEU A 183 18.86 5.80 -0.81
N SER A 184 17.86 4.97 -0.55
CA SER A 184 17.86 3.57 -0.98
C SER A 184 16.69 3.29 -1.92
N ILE A 185 16.98 2.48 -2.93
CA ILE A 185 16.02 1.82 -3.80
C ILE A 185 16.19 0.33 -3.51
N GLU A 186 15.22 -0.27 -2.86
CA GLU A 186 15.31 -1.69 -2.52
C GLU A 186 15.21 -2.59 -3.78
N ALA A 187 15.71 -3.82 -3.65
CA ALA A 187 15.44 -4.82 -4.68
C ALA A 187 13.92 -5.00 -4.78
N GLY A 188 13.39 -4.99 -5.99
CA GLY A 188 11.95 -5.07 -6.19
C GLY A 188 11.17 -3.80 -5.87
N ALA A 189 11.79 -2.62 -5.93
CA ALA A 189 11.09 -1.35 -5.83
C ALA A 189 10.34 -0.96 -7.13
N ALA A 190 10.74 -1.50 -8.28
CA ALA A 190 10.00 -1.37 -9.53
C ALA A 190 10.21 -2.60 -10.42
N THR A 191 9.28 -2.85 -11.34
CA THR A 191 9.36 -3.95 -12.32
C THR A 191 9.28 -3.40 -13.74
N GLY A 192 10.22 -3.80 -14.59
CA GLY A 192 10.23 -3.47 -16.01
C GLY A 192 9.17 -4.25 -16.79
N ALA A 193 8.83 -3.78 -17.98
CA ALA A 193 7.86 -4.45 -18.87
C ALA A 193 8.32 -5.85 -19.33
N ASP A 194 9.61 -6.15 -19.19
CA ASP A 194 10.23 -7.45 -19.43
C ASP A 194 10.11 -8.42 -18.24
N GLY A 195 9.47 -8.00 -17.15
CA GLY A 195 9.30 -8.78 -15.91
C GLY A 195 10.53 -8.78 -15.01
N ASN A 196 11.57 -8.01 -15.34
CA ASN A 196 12.75 -7.87 -14.49
C ASN A 196 12.54 -6.77 -13.46
N SER A 197 12.88 -7.07 -12.22
CA SER A 197 12.75 -6.12 -11.11
C SER A 197 14.02 -5.32 -10.87
N THR A 198 13.89 -4.17 -10.22
CA THR A 198 15.04 -3.38 -9.78
C THR A 198 15.93 -4.19 -8.86
N VAL A 199 17.24 -4.07 -9.06
CA VAL A 199 18.23 -4.53 -8.07
C VAL A 199 18.39 -3.44 -7.02
N ALA A 200 18.65 -3.84 -5.77
CA ALA A 200 18.89 -2.88 -4.70
C ALA A 200 20.04 -1.93 -5.05
N SER A 201 19.83 -0.63 -4.80
CA SER A 201 20.82 0.42 -5.02
C SER A 201 20.69 1.47 -3.92
N SER A 202 21.80 2.06 -3.51
CA SER A 202 21.78 3.14 -2.53
C SER A 202 22.81 4.21 -2.85
N ALA A 203 22.51 5.42 -2.42
CA ALA A 203 23.39 6.57 -2.46
C ALA A 203 23.38 7.26 -1.09
N VAL A 204 24.55 7.66 -0.63
CA VAL A 204 24.71 8.45 0.59
C VAL A 204 25.22 9.82 0.19
N ILE A 205 24.49 10.86 0.57
CA ILE A 205 24.91 12.25 0.39
C ILE A 205 25.23 12.79 1.78
N GLN A 206 26.50 13.09 2.03
CA GLN A 206 26.94 13.72 3.26
C GLN A 206 27.10 15.21 3.01
N TYR A 207 26.41 16.01 3.80
CA TYR A 207 26.65 17.44 3.87
C TYR A 207 27.65 17.69 5.01
N GLU A 208 28.90 17.92 4.64
CA GLU A 208 29.95 18.36 5.54
C GLU A 208 30.23 19.85 5.30
N TYR A 209 30.48 20.62 6.36
CA TYR A 209 31.02 21.96 6.15
C TYR A 209 32.42 21.86 5.54
N PRO A 210 32.74 22.67 4.53
CA PRO A 210 34.14 22.94 4.25
C PRO A 210 34.75 23.50 5.54
N LEU A 211 35.83 22.88 6.03
CA LEU A 211 36.64 23.43 7.12
C LEU A 211 37.22 24.78 6.64
N THR A 212 36.47 25.86 6.82
CA THR A 212 36.95 27.21 6.50
C THR A 212 37.73 27.73 7.70
N ARG A 213 39.06 27.64 7.58
CA ARG A 213 40.13 28.33 8.32
C ARG A 213 40.88 27.46 9.34
N VAL A 214 42.20 27.53 9.19
CA VAL A 214 43.24 27.15 10.16
C VAL A 214 43.01 27.74 11.56
N ASP A 215 42.20 28.80 11.70
CA ASP A 215 41.99 29.51 12.97
C ASP A 215 41.06 28.76 13.96
N ASP A 216 40.30 27.76 13.51
CA ASP A 216 39.43 26.92 14.37
C ASP A 216 40.09 25.59 14.81
N LEU A 217 41.33 25.32 14.38
CA LEU A 217 42.15 24.21 14.88
C LEU A 217 42.78 24.58 16.23
N THR A 218 42.05 24.43 17.33
CA THR A 218 42.66 24.41 18.68
C THR A 218 43.14 23.00 19.02
N LEU A 219 44.19 22.53 18.34
CA LEU A 219 45.00 21.42 18.84
C LEU A 219 46.49 21.79 18.74
N TRP A 220 47.02 22.34 19.83
CA TRP A 220 48.45 22.36 20.08
C TRP A 220 48.90 20.94 20.45
N TYR A 221 49.50 20.22 19.51
CA TYR A 221 50.54 19.25 19.86
C TYR A 221 51.87 19.84 19.43
N GLN A 222 52.67 20.28 20.41
CA GLN A 222 54.11 20.45 20.18
C GLN A 222 54.69 19.07 19.86
N PHE A 223 54.88 18.77 18.58
CA PHE A 223 55.83 17.74 18.21
C PHE A 223 57.20 18.41 18.27
N ASN A 224 57.97 18.08 19.31
CA ASN A 224 59.38 18.42 19.35
C ASN A 224 60.02 17.85 18.09
N GLU A 225 60.53 18.72 17.23
CA GLU A 225 61.37 18.34 16.11
C GLU A 225 62.68 17.74 16.63
N ILE A 226 62.71 16.43 16.80
CA ILE A 226 63.95 15.64 16.74
C ILE A 226 63.66 14.40 15.90
N ASN A 227 63.56 14.61 14.58
CA ASN A 227 64.16 13.80 13.51
C ASN A 227 63.36 13.93 12.20
N SER A 228 63.84 14.84 11.36
CA SER A 228 63.70 14.95 9.90
C SER A 228 62.92 13.83 9.18
N THR A 229 61.58 13.91 9.15
CA THR A 229 60.78 13.13 8.18
C THR A 229 59.74 14.04 7.54
N ILE A 230 59.79 14.12 6.21
CA ILE A 230 58.87 14.87 5.36
C ILE A 230 57.48 14.20 5.49
N ALA A 231 56.47 14.95 5.92
CA ALA A 231 55.07 14.53 5.77
C ALA A 231 54.62 14.82 4.33
N VAL A 232 54.16 13.79 3.63
CA VAL A 232 53.61 13.92 2.28
C VAL A 232 52.15 14.37 2.40
N ASP A 233 51.82 15.51 1.80
CA ASP A 233 50.46 16.00 1.67
C ASP A 233 49.66 15.10 0.71
N SER A 234 48.49 14.65 1.14
CA SER A 234 47.52 13.90 0.34
C SER A 234 46.21 14.67 0.16
N ALA A 235 46.26 16.01 0.10
CA ALA A 235 45.18 16.82 -0.44
C ALA A 235 45.13 16.61 -1.96
N GLY A 236 44.24 15.69 -2.37
CA GLY A 236 44.03 15.32 -3.77
C GLY A 236 43.79 16.53 -4.66
N SER A 237 44.58 16.62 -5.73
CA SER A 237 44.33 17.52 -6.84
C SER A 237 43.15 17.01 -7.66
N THR A 238 42.08 17.79 -7.74
CA THR A 238 41.20 17.81 -8.91
C THR A 238 40.86 19.26 -9.26
N SER A 239 41.72 19.88 -10.06
CA SER A 239 41.30 21.00 -10.91
C SER A 239 40.59 20.43 -12.12
N GLY A 240 39.29 20.72 -12.26
CA GLY A 240 38.55 20.52 -13.50
C GLY A 240 38.37 21.86 -14.21
N THR A 241 38.82 21.94 -15.46
CA THR A 241 38.27 22.83 -16.50
C THR A 241 37.29 22.03 -17.34
#